data_AF-A0A969ZG21-F1
#
_entry.id   AF-A0A969ZG21-F1
#
_cell.length_a   1.000
_cell.length_b   1.000
_cell.length_c   1.000
_cell.angle_alpha   90.00
_cell.angle_beta   90.00
_cell.angle_gamma   90.00
#
_symmetry.space_group_name_H-M   'P 1'
#
loop_
_entity.id
_entity.type
_entity.pdbx_description
1 polymer ?
#
loop_
_entity_poly.entity_id
_entity_poly.type
_entity_poly.pdbx_seq_one_letter_code
_entity_poly.pdbx_strand_id
1 'polypeptide(L)'
;MNDKIIIKNNDVQNGRKLLVIKDSYANCLIPFITEYFEEIIVLDTRYYMYGASPIVDKENITDVLILYNMRTIDEDEGINGIY
;
A
#
# COMPACT_ATOMS: atom_id res chain seq x y z
N MET A 1 7.24 -6.03 14.95
CA MET A 1 7.76 -6.07 13.57
C MET A 1 6.95 -5.05 12.80
N ASN A 2 7.56 -4.03 12.20
CA ASN A 2 6.80 -2.99 11.49
C ASN A 2 6.35 -3.56 10.14
N ASP A 3 5.10 -3.97 10.08
CA ASP A 3 4.35 -4.49 8.94
C ASP A 3 3.95 -3.37 7.94
N LYS A 4 4.11 -2.10 8.33
CA LYS A 4 3.78 -0.93 7.52
C LYS A 4 4.89 0.11 7.50
N ILE A 5 5.09 0.71 6.33
CA ILE A 5 5.92 1.92 6.15
C ILE A 5 4.97 3.09 5.92
N ILE A 6 5.18 4.20 6.62
CA ILE A 6 4.38 5.43 6.47
C ILE A 6 5.27 6.52 5.90
N ILE A 7 4.84 7.11 4.80
CA ILE A 7 5.49 8.25 4.16
C ILE A 7 4.51 9.42 4.27
N LYS A 8 4.98 10.56 4.76
CA LYS A 8 4.20 11.79 4.86
C LYS A 8 4.85 12.87 4.00
N ASN A 9 4.05 13.53 3.18
CA ASN A 9 4.47 14.66 2.37
C ASN A 9 3.81 15.93 2.89
N ASN A 10 4.58 16.80 3.54
CA ASN A 10 4.07 18.04 4.13
C ASN A 10 3.78 19.13 3.08
N ASP A 11 4.29 18.97 1.86
CA ASP A 11 4.07 19.92 0.76
C ASP A 11 2.71 19.71 0.07
N VAL A 12 2.02 18.61 0.38
CA VAL A 12 0.71 18.25 -0.16
C VAL A 12 -0.34 18.34 0.95
N GLN A 13 -1.36 19.18 0.75
CA GLN A 13 -2.47 19.39 1.70
C GLN A 13 -3.81 19.18 0.98
N ASN A 14 -4.04 17.96 0.51
CA ASN A 14 -5.26 17.60 -0.21
C ASN A 14 -6.13 16.59 0.55
N GLY A 15 -5.72 16.17 1.77
CA GLY A 15 -6.41 15.18 2.57
C GLY A 15 -6.41 13.77 1.99
N ARG A 16 -5.66 13.53 0.90
CA ARG A 16 -5.63 12.22 0.25
C ARG A 16 -4.60 11.32 0.90
N LYS A 17 -5.03 10.11 1.20
CA LYS A 17 -4.23 9.06 1.83
C LYS A 17 -4.23 7.82 0.96
N LEU A 18 -3.06 7.38 0.54
CA LEU A 18 -2.89 6.21 -0.32
C LEU A 18 -2.46 5.00 0.50
N LEU A 19 -3.17 3.88 0.32
CA LEU A 19 -2.68 2.57 0.72
C LEU A 19 -2.04 1.87 -0.48
N VAL A 20 -0.75 1.54 -0.38
CA VAL A 20 -0.03 0.76 -1.39
C VAL A 20 0.18 -0.65 -0.88
N ILE A 21 -0.43 -1.62 -1.56
CA ILE A 21 -0.22 -3.05 -1.33
C ILE A 21 0.71 -3.54 -2.43
N LYS A 22 1.90 -4.02 -2.05
CA LYS A 22 2.94 -4.30 -3.05
C LYS A 22 3.89 -5.46 -2.74
N ASP A 23 4.56 -5.92 -3.79
CA ASP A 23 5.76 -6.76 -3.73
C ASP A 23 7.08 -5.93 -3.79
N SER A 24 8.21 -6.61 -4.00
CA SER A 24 9.53 -5.96 -4.14
C SER A 24 9.72 -5.18 -5.44
N TYR A 25 8.95 -5.46 -6.50
CA TYR A 25 9.06 -4.80 -7.81
C TYR A 25 8.54 -3.37 -7.79
N ALA A 26 7.51 -3.10 -7.00
CA ALA A 26 6.87 -1.78 -6.95
C ALA A 26 7.64 -0.72 -6.15
N ASN A 27 8.77 -1.06 -5.52
CA ASN A 27 9.57 -0.12 -4.73
C ASN A 27 10.04 1.10 -5.54
N CYS A 28 10.33 0.91 -6.84
CA CYS A 28 10.80 2.01 -7.70
C CYS A 28 9.72 3.05 -8.03
N LEU A 29 8.44 2.73 -7.85
CA LEU A 29 7.33 3.60 -8.21
C LEU A 29 6.90 4.52 -7.06
N ILE A 30 7.20 4.16 -5.81
CA ILE A 30 6.78 4.90 -4.62
C ILE A 30 7.19 6.39 -4.65
N PRO A 31 8.43 6.77 -5.03
CA PRO A 31 8.84 8.18 -5.02
C PRO A 31 8.08 9.06 -6.01
N PHE A 32 7.58 8.49 -7.11
CA PHE A 32 6.78 9.25 -8.08
C PHE A 32 5.35 9.48 -7.58
N ILE A 33 4.87 8.60 -6.70
CA ILE A 33 3.50 8.66 -6.18
C ILE A 33 3.43 9.62 -4.97
N THR A 34 4.51 9.74 -4.19
CA THR A 34 4.58 10.62 -3.01
C THR A 34 4.29 12.09 -3.29
N GLU A 35 4.46 12.57 -4.52
CA GLU A 35 4.17 13.96 -4.90
C GLU A 35 2.66 14.29 -4.93
N TYR A 36 1.79 13.28 -4.95
CA TYR A 36 0.34 13.47 -5.15
C TYR A 36 -0.52 13.24 -3.89
N PHE A 37 0.07 12.69 -2.83
CA PHE A 37 -0.65 12.27 -1.62
C PHE A 37 0.00 12.85 -0.37
N GLU A 38 -0.84 13.25 0.59
CA GLU A 38 -0.40 13.78 1.88
C GLU A 38 0.22 12.67 2.75
N GLU A 39 -0.37 11.48 2.70
CA GLU A 39 0.11 10.30 3.42
C GLU A 39 0.05 9.06 2.53
N ILE A 40 1.12 8.27 2.55
CA ILE A 40 1.21 6.97 1.86
C ILE A 40 1.55 5.91 2.88
N ILE A 41 0.68 4.90 3.00
CA ILE A 41 0.89 3.71 3.81
C ILE A 41 1.24 2.57 2.88
N VAL A 42 2.43 2.00 3.05
CA VAL A 42 2.90 0.87 2.25
C VAL A 42 2.82 -0.39 3.08
N LEU A 43 2.07 -1.37 2.59
CA LEU A 43 1.96 -2.72 3.13
C LEU A 43 2.67 -3.72 2.23
N ASP A 44 3.37 -4.64 2.88
CA ASP A 44 3.99 -5.80 2.24
C ASP A 44 3.15 -7.05 2.57
N THR A 45 2.58 -7.68 1.54
CA THR A 45 1.65 -8.81 1.74
C THR A 45 2.30 -10.06 2.28
N ARG A 46 3.62 -10.15 2.27
CA ARG A 46 4.33 -11.25 2.93
C ARG A 46 4.16 -11.23 4.44
N TYR A 47 3.80 -10.06 4.99
CA TYR A 47 3.63 -9.84 6.43
C TYR A 47 2.21 -9.42 6.82
N TYR A 48 1.35 -9.10 5.85
CA TYR A 48 -0.01 -8.64 6.08
C TYR A 48 -1.02 -9.68 5.57
N MET A 49 -1.52 -10.51 6.49
CA MET A 49 -2.52 -11.56 6.21
C MET A 49 -3.96 -11.14 6.53
N TYR A 50 -4.18 -9.85 6.80
CA TYR A 50 -5.51 -9.30 7.03
C TYR A 50 -6.02 -8.68 5.72
N GLY A 51 -7.34 -8.68 5.49
CA GLY A 51 -7.92 -7.98 4.34
C GLY A 51 -7.62 -6.48 4.38
N ALA A 52 -7.74 -5.78 3.25
CA ALA A 52 -7.46 -4.35 3.18
C ALA A 52 -8.50 -3.46 3.91
N SER A 53 -9.74 -3.94 4.10
CA SER A 53 -10.84 -3.15 4.66
C SER A 53 -10.56 -2.57 6.06
N PRO A 54 -10.04 -3.32 7.05
CA PRO A 54 -9.80 -2.80 8.39
C PRO A 54 -8.77 -1.67 8.44
N ILE A 55 -7.76 -1.68 7.55
CA ILE A 55 -6.77 -0.60 7.50
C ILE A 55 -7.33 0.63 6.77
N VAL A 56 -8.17 0.41 5.76
CA VAL A 56 -8.85 1.49 5.04
C VAL A 56 -9.70 2.32 6.00
N ASP A 57 -10.52 1.66 6.81
CA ASP A 57 -11.39 2.34 7.77
C ASP A 57 -10.59 2.99 8.90
N LYS A 58 -9.59 2.29 9.44
CA LYS A 58 -8.81 2.78 10.59
C LYS A 58 -7.95 4.00 10.25
N GLU A 59 -7.33 4.01 9.08
CA GLU A 59 -6.36 5.05 8.70
C GLU A 59 -7.01 6.15 7.84
N ASN A 60 -8.31 6.04 7.55
CA ASN A 60 -9.08 6.94 6.67
C ASN A 60 -8.46 7.04 5.27
N ILE A 61 -8.18 5.88 4.68
CA ILE A 61 -7.59 5.78 3.34
C ILE A 61 -8.60 6.27 2.29
N THR A 62 -8.15 7.15 1.40
CA THR A 62 -8.98 7.68 0.30
C THR A 62 -8.79 6.89 -0.99
N ASP A 63 -7.60 6.34 -1.18
CA ASP A 63 -7.19 5.68 -2.40
C ASP A 63 -6.43 4.38 -2.09
N VAL A 64 -6.70 3.31 -2.84
CA VAL A 64 -5.99 2.02 -2.70
C VAL A 64 -5.31 1.69 -4.02
N LEU A 65 -4.02 1.37 -3.95
CA LEU A 65 -3.21 0.98 -5.10
C LEU A 65 -2.56 -0.39 -4.84
N ILE A 66 -2.87 -1.36 -5.71
CA ILE A 66 -2.33 -2.72 -5.67
C ILE A 66 -1.30 -2.84 -6.78
N LEU A 67 -0.03 -3.06 -6.42
CA LEU A 67 1.09 -3.20 -7.35
C LEU A 67 1.77 -4.55 -7.17
N TYR A 68 1.42 -5.48 -8.06
CA TYR A 68 2.02 -6.82 -8.11
C TYR A 68 2.57 -7.12 -9.47
N ASN A 69 3.71 -7.81 -9.50
CA ASN A 69 4.12 -8.50 -10.71
C ASN A 69 3.09 -9.61 -11.02
N MET A 70 2.64 -9.66 -12.28
CA MET A 70 1.64 -10.62 -12.76
C MET A 70 2.04 -12.09 -12.55
N ARG A 71 3.34 -12.40 -12.47
CA ARG A 71 3.82 -13.74 -12.07
C ARG A 71 3.64 -14.02 -10.57
N THR A 72 3.79 -13.02 -9.72
CA THR A 72 3.63 -13.14 -8.26
C THR A 72 2.16 -13.28 -7.87
N ILE A 73 1.22 -12.80 -8.69
CA ILE A 73 -0.22 -12.97 -8.45
C ILE A 73 -0.65 -14.45 -8.46
N ASP A 74 0.00 -15.29 -9.25
CA ASP A 74 -0.38 -16.69 -9.46
C ASP A 74 0.37 -17.66 -8.52
N GLU A 75 1.53 -17.26 -7.99
CA GLU A 75 2.40 -18.11 -7.15
C GLU A 75 2.44 -17.72 -5.65
N ASP A 76 1.94 -16.55 -5.25
CA ASP A 76 2.07 -16.02 -3.88
C ASP A 76 0.78 -16.23 -3.06
N GLU A 77 0.83 -17.14 -2.06
CA GLU A 77 -0.32 -17.50 -1.22
C GLU A 77 -0.92 -16.32 -0.43
N GLY A 78 -0.16 -15.25 -0.20
CA GLY A 78 -0.60 -14.09 0.57
C GLY A 78 -1.69 -13.25 -0.13
N ILE A 79 -1.74 -13.30 -1.45
CA ILE A 79 -2.72 -12.56 -2.27
C ILE A 79 -4.13 -13.17 -2.17
N ASN A 80 -4.23 -14.49 -1.94
CA ASN A 80 -5.51 -15.17 -1.72
C ASN A 80 -6.23 -14.74 -0.43
N GLY A 81 -5.54 -14.07 0.51
CA GLY A 81 -6.14 -13.54 1.73
C GLY A 81 -6.72 -12.13 1.61
N ILE A 82 -6.60 -11.49 0.44
CA ILE A 82 -6.95 -10.07 0.23
C ILE A 82 -8.27 -9.92 -0.54
N TYR A 83 -8.67 -10.93 -1.30
CA TYR A 83 -9.98 -10.99 -1.95
C TYR A 83 -10.99 -11.82 -1.16
#